data_AF-Q1AVL8-F1
#
_entry.id   AF-Q1AVL8-F1
#
_cell.length_a   1.000
_cell.length_b   1.000
_cell.length_c   1.000
_cell.angle_alpha   90.00
_cell.angle_beta   90.00
_cell.angle_gamma   90.00
#
_symmetry.space_group_name_H-M   'P 1'
#
loop_
_entity.id
_entity.type
_entity.pdbx_description
1 polymer ?
#
loop_
_entity_poly.entity_id
_entity_poly.type
_entity_poly.pdbx_seq_one_letter_code
_entity_poly.pdbx_strand_id
1 'polypeptide(L)'
;MRPSPPPRRVDPRRNGHKEFDLEGWIKNHRVPVKREGPWQGTPGGYRWVLEECPWNGHTDNAAYIVRFASGAIAAGCHHNSCQGYGWRALREHYEPGAHEQGSAKKAAGDGEEPGDPDGAENKKPTQAELLIRYAEGAELFHTPDGEAHATIRLADHGDTWPLKSRRFTQWLLRQFYEEMGKAPSAQALADARATIGARAVFDGPEKPVFTRIAGYERAVYLDLCNDSWEAVEITASGWRIVPEPPVKFVRKDNAAALPRPLTGGSVEELRPLLNVRAEEDFRLLVAWLIGALNPDGPYPALVLQGEQGSAKSTTVRVLRSLVDPAVEPLRAPPRDERDLAIAASGNWTPALDNLSGIKGWLSDALCRLATGGGFATRELYSDDREVLFSAKRPVILNGIDSLAVAGDLRDRSLIIELPSIPPEKKRTEREFYRELEEVHPKVLGALLEAVSAALRNRDRTRLEELPRMADFAVWVAAAEEALPWEAGAFLAAYTGNRAEANELALGDDPVAVAVRSLLER
;
A
#
# COMPACT_ATOMS: atom_id res chain seq x y z
N MET A 1 0.02 58.81 4.05
CA MET A 1 -1.22 58.04 3.80
C MET A 1 -1.73 58.34 2.39
N ARG A 2 -1.55 57.40 1.46
CA ARG A 2 -2.43 57.18 0.30
C ARG A 2 -2.50 55.67 0.11
N PRO A 3 -3.68 55.04 0.20
CA PRO A 3 -3.80 53.59 0.12
C PRO A 3 -3.59 53.09 -1.30
N SER A 4 -2.92 51.93 -1.41
CA SER A 4 -2.69 51.17 -2.63
C SER A 4 -4.01 50.83 -3.34
N PRO A 5 -4.03 50.76 -4.69
CA PRO A 5 -5.24 50.45 -5.44
C PRO A 5 -5.73 49.02 -5.14
N PRO A 6 -7.05 48.78 -5.14
CA PRO A 6 -7.61 47.47 -4.87
C PRO A 6 -7.19 46.45 -5.94
N PRO A 7 -7.04 45.16 -5.58
CA PRO A 7 -6.72 44.11 -6.53
C PRO A 7 -7.79 44.05 -7.63
N ARG A 8 -7.35 43.98 -8.88
CA ARG A 8 -8.22 43.83 -10.06
C ARG A 8 -9.12 42.61 -9.87
N ARG A 9 -10.44 42.81 -9.91
CA ARG A 9 -11.40 41.73 -10.09
C ARG A 9 -11.07 41.05 -11.42
N VAL A 10 -10.64 39.79 -11.35
CA VAL A 10 -10.59 38.92 -12.53
C VAL A 10 -12.05 38.61 -12.86
N ASP A 11 -12.54 39.20 -13.95
CA ASP A 11 -13.83 38.88 -14.57
C ASP A 11 -13.73 37.45 -15.14
N PRO A 12 -14.48 36.46 -14.62
CA PRO A 12 -14.47 35.11 -15.17
C PRO A 12 -15.39 35.05 -16.40
N ARG A 13 -15.14 35.90 -17.39
CA ARG A 13 -15.62 35.69 -18.75
C ARG A 13 -14.58 34.89 -19.52
N ARG A 14 -14.53 33.59 -19.21
CA ARG A 14 -13.82 32.59 -20.01
C ARG A 14 -14.75 31.38 -20.18
N ASN A 15 -15.16 31.18 -21.44
CA ASN A 15 -16.15 30.23 -21.94
C ASN A 15 -17.61 30.60 -21.61
N GLY A 16 -18.40 30.88 -22.66
CA GLY A 16 -19.77 31.38 -22.61
C GLY A 16 -20.84 30.40 -22.09
N HIS A 17 -20.60 29.73 -20.97
CA HIS A 17 -21.65 29.10 -20.18
C HIS A 17 -21.88 29.95 -18.92
N LYS A 18 -23.08 30.51 -18.76
CA LYS A 18 -23.49 31.11 -17.48
C LYS A 18 -23.45 30.01 -16.42
N GLU A 19 -22.72 30.26 -15.33
CA GLU A 19 -22.81 29.45 -14.11
C GLU A 19 -24.27 29.46 -13.63
N PHE A 20 -24.81 28.28 -13.31
CA PHE A 20 -26.21 28.15 -12.91
C PHE A 20 -26.41 28.73 -11.51
N ASP A 21 -27.21 29.79 -11.39
CA ASP A 21 -27.55 30.43 -10.12
C ASP A 21 -28.49 29.55 -9.29
N LEU A 22 -27.91 28.65 -8.50
CA LEU A 22 -28.64 27.67 -7.71
C LEU A 22 -29.45 28.32 -6.58
N GLU A 23 -28.88 29.27 -5.86
CA GLU A 23 -29.57 29.99 -4.78
C GLU A 23 -30.75 30.80 -5.32
N GLY A 24 -30.54 31.51 -6.43
CA GLY A 24 -31.60 32.22 -7.13
C GLY A 24 -32.70 31.25 -7.58
N TRP A 25 -32.33 30.10 -8.13
CA TRP A 25 -33.29 29.07 -8.55
C TRP A 25 -34.10 28.50 -7.38
N ILE A 26 -33.46 28.12 -6.27
CA ILE A 26 -34.10 27.62 -5.04
C ILE A 26 -35.13 28.63 -4.54
N LYS A 27 -34.75 29.91 -4.50
CA LYS A 27 -35.61 31.01 -4.05
C LYS A 27 -36.79 31.23 -5.01
N ASN A 28 -36.54 31.26 -6.32
CA ASN A 28 -37.55 31.56 -7.33
C ASN A 28 -38.62 30.46 -7.42
N HIS A 29 -38.22 29.20 -7.26
CA HIS A 29 -39.14 28.06 -7.30
C HIS A 29 -39.66 27.64 -5.93
N ARG A 30 -39.36 28.41 -4.88
CA ARG A 30 -39.84 28.22 -3.51
C ARG A 30 -39.61 26.79 -2.99
N VAL A 31 -38.43 26.24 -3.25
CA VAL A 31 -38.07 24.91 -2.75
C VAL A 31 -38.01 24.96 -1.22
N PRO A 32 -38.72 24.08 -0.50
CA PRO A 32 -38.85 24.14 0.96
C PRO A 32 -37.55 23.65 1.61
N VAL A 33 -36.62 24.57 1.87
CA VAL A 33 -35.36 24.29 2.56
C VAL A 33 -35.54 24.47 4.06
N LYS A 34 -35.30 23.40 4.82
CA LYS A 34 -35.36 23.40 6.29
C LYS A 34 -34.11 24.01 6.93
N ARG A 35 -32.95 23.67 6.37
CA ARG A 35 -31.64 24.18 6.81
C ARG A 35 -30.63 24.07 5.69
N GLU A 36 -29.65 24.96 5.70
CA GLU A 36 -28.57 24.99 4.73
C GLU A 36 -27.23 25.23 5.43
N GLY A 37 -26.12 24.91 4.77
CA GLY A 37 -24.81 25.20 5.31
C GLY A 37 -23.67 24.52 4.55
N PRO A 38 -22.42 24.73 5.01
CA PRO A 38 -21.25 24.08 4.45
C PRO A 38 -21.39 22.56 4.48
N TRP A 39 -21.05 21.91 3.37
CA TRP A 39 -21.06 20.46 3.27
C TRP A 39 -19.80 19.88 3.92
N GLN A 40 -19.95 19.31 5.12
CA GLN A 40 -18.84 18.89 5.98
C GLN A 40 -17.91 17.83 5.36
N GLY A 41 -18.33 17.14 4.28
CA GLY A 41 -17.53 16.15 3.56
C GLY A 41 -16.71 16.69 2.37
N THR A 42 -16.85 17.95 1.96
CA THR A 42 -16.11 18.51 0.82
C THR A 42 -15.80 19.99 1.05
N PRO A 43 -14.52 20.40 1.22
CA PRO A 43 -14.15 21.81 1.35
C PRO A 43 -14.67 22.62 0.16
N GLY A 44 -15.43 23.69 0.42
CA GLY A 44 -16.06 24.52 -0.62
C GLY A 44 -17.42 24.02 -1.14
N GLY A 45 -17.91 22.87 -0.65
CA GLY A 45 -19.27 22.40 -0.93
C GLY A 45 -20.32 23.06 -0.03
N TYR A 46 -21.55 23.18 -0.52
CA TYR A 46 -22.70 23.75 0.20
C TYR A 46 -23.93 22.87 0.01
N ARG A 47 -24.70 22.64 1.08
CA ARG A 47 -25.87 21.75 1.07
C ARG A 47 -27.11 22.47 1.58
N TRP A 48 -28.23 22.23 0.94
CA TRP A 48 -29.59 22.56 1.37
C TRP A 48 -30.32 21.27 1.72
N VAL A 49 -30.86 21.17 2.92
CA VAL A 49 -31.68 20.04 3.37
C VAL A 49 -33.13 20.45 3.28
N LEU A 50 -33.94 19.64 2.60
CA LEU A 50 -35.34 19.96 2.33
C LEU A 50 -36.23 19.58 3.52
N GLU A 51 -37.34 20.31 3.71
CA GLU A 51 -38.34 20.02 4.74
C GLU A 51 -39.02 18.67 4.49
N GLU A 52 -39.31 18.38 3.22
CA GLU A 52 -39.96 17.16 2.76
C GLU A 52 -39.33 16.68 1.45
N CYS A 53 -39.33 15.37 1.25
CA CYS A 53 -38.95 14.73 0.00
C CYS A 53 -40.00 15.02 -1.09
N PRO A 54 -39.63 15.71 -2.18
CA PRO A 54 -40.59 16.08 -3.23
C PRO A 54 -41.14 14.90 -4.03
N TRP A 55 -40.51 13.72 -3.91
CA TRP A 55 -40.86 12.56 -4.73
C TRP A 55 -41.76 11.56 -4.00
N ASN A 56 -41.52 11.34 -2.70
CA ASN A 56 -42.18 10.29 -1.92
C ASN A 56 -42.61 10.75 -0.51
N GLY A 57 -42.61 12.06 -0.22
CA GLY A 57 -43.23 12.62 0.99
C GLY A 57 -42.53 12.35 2.33
N HIS A 58 -41.30 11.84 2.33
CA HIS A 58 -40.53 11.65 3.57
C HIS A 58 -40.14 12.99 4.23
N THR A 59 -40.35 13.14 5.54
CA THR A 59 -40.12 14.39 6.29
C THR A 59 -38.99 14.29 7.33
N ASP A 60 -38.16 13.26 7.25
CA ASP A 60 -37.08 12.94 8.19
C ASP A 60 -35.73 13.63 7.88
N ASN A 61 -35.77 14.68 7.04
CA ASN A 61 -34.61 15.43 6.55
C ASN A 61 -33.68 14.62 5.62
N ALA A 62 -34.17 13.52 5.05
CA ALA A 62 -33.38 12.71 4.14
C ALA A 62 -33.16 13.37 2.77
N ALA A 63 -34.02 14.29 2.35
CA ALA A 63 -33.95 14.95 1.03
C ALA A 63 -33.02 16.18 1.04
N TYR A 64 -32.23 16.36 -0.03
CA TYR A 64 -31.23 17.42 -0.10
C TYR A 64 -30.90 17.88 -1.53
N ILE A 65 -30.31 19.07 -1.60
CA ILE A 65 -29.58 19.63 -2.75
C ILE A 65 -28.14 19.89 -2.28
N VAL A 66 -27.14 19.56 -3.09
CA VAL A 66 -25.74 19.85 -2.80
C VAL A 66 -25.08 20.49 -4.01
N ARG A 67 -24.31 21.54 -3.77
CA ARG A 67 -23.34 22.08 -4.72
C ARG A 67 -21.94 21.72 -4.26
N PHE A 68 -21.16 21.09 -5.12
CA PHE A 68 -19.77 20.75 -4.86
C PHE A 68 -18.86 21.94 -5.12
N ALA A 69 -17.62 21.90 -4.61
CA ALA A 69 -16.63 22.95 -4.85
C ALA A 69 -16.29 23.16 -6.34
N SER A 70 -16.54 22.15 -7.17
CA SER A 70 -16.41 22.22 -8.64
C SER A 70 -17.54 22.98 -9.34
N GLY A 71 -18.57 23.43 -8.61
CA GLY A 71 -19.79 24.03 -9.17
C GLY A 71 -20.84 23.01 -9.61
N ALA A 72 -20.53 21.71 -9.59
CA ALA A 72 -21.50 20.66 -9.90
C ALA A 72 -22.64 20.63 -8.87
N ILE A 73 -23.86 20.33 -9.32
CA ILE A 73 -25.08 20.32 -8.50
C ILE A 73 -25.68 18.92 -8.52
N ALA A 74 -26.02 18.39 -7.35
CA ALA A 74 -26.76 17.14 -7.18
C ALA A 74 -27.93 17.33 -6.22
N ALA A 75 -28.91 16.43 -6.29
CA ALA A 75 -29.99 16.32 -5.31
C ALA A 75 -30.30 14.84 -5.09
N GLY A 76 -30.94 14.52 -3.97
CA GLY A 76 -31.31 13.14 -3.66
C GLY A 76 -32.07 13.02 -2.34
N CYS A 77 -32.44 11.79 -1.99
CA CYS A 77 -33.04 11.43 -0.71
C CYS A 77 -32.50 10.06 -0.27
N HIS A 78 -32.24 9.87 1.03
CA HIS A 78 -31.60 8.65 1.57
C HIS A 78 -32.50 7.39 1.63
N HIS A 79 -33.74 7.45 1.14
CA HIS A 79 -34.66 6.31 1.15
C HIS A 79 -34.57 5.48 -0.13
N ASN A 80 -34.73 4.15 0.01
CA ASN A 80 -34.78 3.23 -1.12
C ASN A 80 -35.90 3.53 -2.12
N SER A 81 -37.06 4.01 -1.65
CA SER A 81 -38.17 4.44 -2.53
C SER A 81 -37.82 5.67 -3.38
N CYS A 82 -36.75 6.41 -3.03
CA CYS A 82 -36.28 7.55 -3.79
C CYS A 82 -35.12 7.22 -4.75
N GLN A 83 -34.79 5.94 -4.95
CA GLN A 83 -33.78 5.54 -5.93
C GLN A 83 -34.15 6.03 -7.34
N GLY A 84 -33.20 6.63 -8.03
CA GLY A 84 -33.38 7.20 -9.38
C GLY A 84 -33.81 8.66 -9.43
N TYR A 85 -34.21 9.27 -8.30
CA TYR A 85 -34.48 10.70 -8.23
C TYR A 85 -33.22 11.50 -7.92
N GLY A 86 -32.89 12.46 -8.80
CA GLY A 86 -31.71 13.31 -8.67
C GLY A 86 -31.98 14.76 -9.06
N TRP A 87 -30.92 15.54 -9.32
CA TRP A 87 -31.03 16.97 -9.65
C TRP A 87 -32.00 17.27 -10.81
N ARG A 88 -31.98 16.46 -11.86
CA ARG A 88 -32.91 16.61 -13.00
C ARG A 88 -34.37 16.38 -12.60
N ALA A 89 -34.64 15.37 -11.78
CA ALA A 89 -36.00 15.09 -11.31
C ALA A 89 -36.49 16.14 -10.32
N LEU A 90 -35.59 16.71 -9.51
CA LEU A 90 -35.89 17.85 -8.67
C LEU A 90 -36.24 19.09 -9.51
N ARG A 91 -35.44 19.37 -10.54
CA ARG A 91 -35.67 20.47 -11.49
C ARG A 91 -37.03 20.33 -12.16
N GLU A 92 -37.37 19.17 -12.68
CA GLU A 92 -38.67 18.93 -13.32
C GLU A 92 -39.84 19.07 -12.33
N HIS A 93 -39.66 18.67 -11.07
CA HIS A 93 -40.70 18.78 -10.05
C HIS A 93 -41.03 20.24 -9.70
N TYR A 94 -40.03 21.10 -9.57
CA TYR A 94 -40.20 22.50 -9.18
C TYR A 94 -40.25 23.49 -10.37
N GLU A 95 -39.74 23.08 -11.53
CA GLU A 95 -39.71 23.81 -12.80
C GLU A 95 -40.13 22.86 -13.94
N PRO A 96 -41.44 22.56 -14.09
CA PRO A 96 -41.94 21.71 -15.17
C PRO A 96 -41.56 22.28 -16.55
N GLY A 97 -41.02 21.45 -17.43
CA GLY A 97 -40.54 21.87 -18.75
C GLY A 97 -39.09 22.40 -18.77
N ALA A 98 -38.36 22.33 -17.65
CA ALA A 98 -36.97 22.77 -17.48
C ALA A 98 -35.97 22.22 -18.52
N HIS A 99 -36.36 21.17 -19.26
CA HIS A 99 -35.51 20.45 -20.20
C HIS A 99 -36.09 20.32 -21.61
N GLU A 100 -37.27 20.88 -21.88
CA GLU A 100 -37.98 20.73 -23.17
C GLU A 100 -37.39 21.57 -24.31
N GLN A 101 -36.54 22.56 -24.02
CA GLN A 101 -35.98 23.47 -25.03
C GLN A 101 -34.76 22.92 -25.80
N GLY A 102 -34.42 21.63 -25.66
CA GLY A 102 -33.24 21.01 -26.30
C GLY A 102 -33.51 20.08 -27.48
N SER A 103 -34.76 19.71 -27.77
CA SER A 103 -35.11 18.65 -28.74
C SER A 103 -35.47 19.16 -30.15
N ALA A 104 -35.50 20.47 -30.39
CA ALA A 104 -35.98 21.07 -31.64
C ALA A 104 -34.99 21.05 -32.84
N LYS A 105 -34.04 20.10 -32.93
CA LYS A 105 -33.11 20.01 -34.09
C LYS A 105 -32.94 18.64 -34.74
N LYS A 106 -33.79 17.66 -34.45
CA LYS A 106 -33.82 16.38 -35.17
C LYS A 106 -35.25 15.86 -35.36
N ALA A 107 -35.96 16.42 -36.33
CA ALA A 107 -37.13 15.78 -36.93
C ALA A 107 -37.47 16.48 -38.25
N ALA A 108 -36.82 16.05 -39.33
CA ALA A 108 -37.40 16.09 -40.66
C ALA A 108 -37.22 14.67 -41.20
N GLY A 109 -38.30 13.92 -41.27
CA GLY A 109 -38.29 12.50 -41.65
C GLY A 109 -39.44 11.75 -41.02
N ASP A 110 -40.56 11.78 -41.74
CA ASP A 110 -41.63 10.79 -41.79
C ASP A 110 -42.62 10.70 -40.62
N GLY A 111 -43.89 10.80 -40.99
CA GLY A 111 -45.03 10.86 -40.09
C GLY A 111 -45.51 9.48 -39.65
N GLU A 112 -46.11 9.47 -38.47
CA GLU A 112 -47.11 8.50 -38.05
C GLU A 112 -48.03 9.18 -37.01
N GLU A 113 -49.33 8.93 -37.14
CA GLU A 113 -50.42 9.40 -36.28
C GLU A 113 -50.38 8.80 -34.87
N PRO A 114 -51.09 9.37 -33.88
CA PRO A 114 -50.81 9.19 -32.45
C PRO A 114 -51.36 7.88 -31.88
N GLY A 115 -50.53 7.16 -31.13
CA GLY A 115 -50.89 5.98 -30.33
C GLY A 115 -51.05 6.30 -28.84
N ASP A 116 -52.03 5.62 -28.25
CA ASP A 116 -52.58 5.63 -26.87
C ASP A 116 -51.53 5.54 -25.72
N PRO A 117 -51.83 6.06 -24.50
CA PRO A 117 -50.90 6.14 -23.38
C PRO A 117 -51.05 4.93 -22.46
N ASP A 118 -50.33 3.83 -22.74
CA ASP A 118 -50.06 2.85 -21.70
C ASP A 118 -48.75 2.11 -21.99
N GLY A 119 -47.70 2.44 -21.24
CA GLY A 119 -46.38 1.89 -21.46
C GLY A 119 -45.39 2.43 -20.45
N ALA A 120 -45.24 1.74 -19.32
CA ALA A 120 -44.09 1.92 -18.45
C ALA A 120 -42.80 1.60 -19.24
N GLU A 121 -42.20 2.62 -19.85
CA GLU A 121 -40.96 2.47 -20.60
C GLU A 121 -39.84 2.02 -19.65
N ASN A 122 -39.38 0.80 -19.87
CA ASN A 122 -38.19 0.22 -19.28
C ASN A 122 -36.97 1.03 -19.77
N LYS A 123 -36.69 2.17 -19.13
CA LYS A 123 -35.59 3.08 -19.47
C LYS A 123 -34.28 2.30 -19.47
N LYS A 124 -33.62 2.23 -20.62
CA LYS A 124 -32.31 1.57 -20.74
C LYS A 124 -31.33 2.20 -19.75
N PRO A 125 -30.58 1.39 -18.99
CA PRO A 125 -29.62 1.91 -18.01
C PRO A 125 -28.59 2.80 -18.69
N THR A 126 -28.24 3.89 -18.03
CA THR A 126 -27.17 4.79 -18.45
C THR A 126 -25.82 4.06 -18.41
N GLN A 127 -24.82 4.63 -19.10
CA GLN A 127 -23.48 4.04 -19.09
C GLN A 127 -22.87 3.97 -17.68
N ALA A 128 -23.13 4.98 -16.84
CA ALA A 128 -22.66 5.01 -15.46
C ALA A 128 -23.34 3.93 -14.61
N GLU A 129 -24.64 3.74 -14.76
CA GLU A 129 -25.39 2.67 -14.06
C GLU A 129 -24.90 1.28 -14.46
N LEU A 130 -24.58 1.05 -15.74
CA LEU A 130 -23.97 -0.20 -16.19
C LEU A 130 -22.59 -0.43 -15.55
N LEU A 131 -21.73 0.60 -15.55
CA LEU A 131 -20.41 0.52 -14.91
C LEU A 131 -20.49 0.26 -13.40
N ILE A 132 -21.46 0.87 -12.71
CA ILE A 132 -21.73 0.62 -11.29
C ILE A 132 -22.19 -0.83 -11.09
N ARG A 133 -23.08 -1.33 -11.96
CA ARG A 133 -23.57 -2.71 -11.91
C ARG A 133 -22.44 -3.73 -12.04
N TYR A 134 -21.44 -3.49 -12.90
CA TYR A 134 -20.29 -4.40 -13.00
C TYR A 134 -19.53 -4.53 -11.68
N ALA A 135 -19.45 -3.44 -10.91
CA ALA A 135 -18.82 -3.44 -9.59
C ALA A 135 -19.65 -4.13 -8.49
N GLU A 136 -20.92 -4.46 -8.71
CA GLU A 136 -21.74 -5.19 -7.73
C GLU A 136 -21.26 -6.64 -7.51
N GLY A 137 -20.57 -7.22 -8.49
CA GLY A 137 -19.92 -8.53 -8.35
C GLY A 137 -18.57 -8.48 -7.60
N ALA A 138 -18.08 -7.29 -7.26
CA ALA A 138 -16.83 -7.12 -6.53
C ALA A 138 -17.10 -6.92 -5.03
N GLU A 139 -16.20 -7.40 -4.19
CA GLU A 139 -16.22 -7.09 -2.77
C GLU A 139 -15.61 -5.70 -2.56
N LEU A 140 -16.46 -4.70 -2.35
CA LEU A 140 -16.04 -3.33 -2.04
C LEU A 140 -15.74 -3.19 -0.55
N PHE A 141 -14.62 -2.56 -0.21
CA PHE A 141 -14.21 -2.30 1.18
C PHE A 141 -13.29 -1.07 1.24
N HIS A 142 -12.96 -0.62 2.44
CA HIS A 142 -11.98 0.45 2.62
C HIS A 142 -10.95 0.09 3.69
N THR A 143 -9.78 0.69 3.61
CA THR A 143 -8.72 0.55 4.62
C THR A 143 -8.99 1.44 5.84
N PRO A 144 -8.32 1.23 6.99
CA PRO A 144 -8.50 2.07 8.19
C PRO A 144 -8.18 3.57 7.98
N ASP A 145 -7.37 3.91 6.97
CA ASP A 145 -7.09 5.29 6.53
C ASP A 145 -8.10 5.82 5.50
N GLY A 146 -9.15 5.06 5.19
CA GLY A 146 -10.26 5.45 4.32
C GLY A 146 -10.00 5.27 2.82
N GLU A 147 -8.97 4.52 2.42
CA GLU A 147 -8.74 4.24 0.99
C GLU A 147 -9.66 3.15 0.47
N ALA A 148 -10.45 3.49 -0.55
CA ALA A 148 -11.38 2.56 -1.18
C ALA A 148 -10.68 1.50 -2.05
N HIS A 149 -11.06 0.24 -1.85
CA HIS A 149 -10.53 -0.93 -2.53
C HIS A 149 -11.67 -1.85 -3.02
N ALA A 150 -11.34 -2.75 -3.95
CA ALA A 150 -12.20 -3.84 -4.37
C ALA A 150 -11.42 -5.15 -4.49
N THR A 151 -12.00 -6.26 -4.05
CA THR A 151 -11.60 -7.60 -4.49
C THR A 151 -12.50 -8.05 -5.64
N ILE A 152 -11.90 -8.26 -6.81
CA ILE A 152 -12.59 -8.67 -8.04
C ILE A 152 -12.30 -10.15 -8.28
N ARG A 153 -13.34 -10.95 -8.47
CA ARG A 153 -13.16 -12.34 -8.88
C ARG A 153 -12.82 -12.42 -10.37
N LEU A 154 -11.60 -12.84 -10.67
CA LEU A 154 -11.14 -13.13 -12.02
C LEU A 154 -10.93 -14.64 -12.12
N ALA A 155 -11.75 -15.30 -12.96
CA ALA A 155 -11.74 -16.75 -13.10
C ALA A 155 -11.91 -17.50 -11.76
N ASP A 156 -10.82 -18.03 -11.20
CA ASP A 156 -10.77 -18.90 -10.03
C ASP A 156 -10.24 -18.22 -8.75
N HIS A 157 -9.84 -16.94 -8.81
CA HIS A 157 -9.26 -16.23 -7.67
C HIS A 157 -9.76 -14.78 -7.52
N GLY A 158 -9.43 -14.15 -6.39
CA GLY A 158 -9.81 -12.78 -6.07
C GLY A 158 -8.63 -11.80 -6.11
N ASP A 159 -8.65 -10.89 -7.08
CA ASP A 159 -7.69 -9.81 -7.22
C ASP A 159 -8.08 -8.61 -6.37
N THR A 160 -7.24 -8.17 -5.43
CA THR A 160 -7.50 -6.95 -4.65
C THR A 160 -6.77 -5.75 -5.21
N TRP A 161 -7.53 -4.72 -5.63
CA TRP A 161 -6.99 -3.49 -6.21
C TRP A 161 -7.57 -2.23 -5.53
N PRO A 162 -6.76 -1.16 -5.38
CA PRO A 162 -7.29 0.16 -5.06
C PRO A 162 -8.23 0.65 -6.17
N LEU A 163 -9.36 1.26 -5.82
CA LEU A 163 -10.30 1.80 -6.82
C LEU A 163 -9.70 2.95 -7.65
N LYS A 164 -8.68 3.61 -7.11
CA LYS A 164 -7.89 4.63 -7.80
C LYS A 164 -6.94 4.06 -8.86
N SER A 165 -6.69 2.74 -8.84
CA SER A 165 -5.69 2.11 -9.71
C SER A 165 -6.08 2.08 -11.19
N ARG A 166 -5.05 2.06 -12.05
CA ARG A 166 -5.21 1.84 -13.49
C ARG A 166 -5.86 0.49 -13.78
N ARG A 167 -5.52 -0.57 -13.02
CA ARG A 167 -6.07 -1.93 -13.19
C ARG A 167 -7.58 -1.96 -12.99
N PHE A 168 -8.08 -1.40 -11.88
CA PHE A 168 -9.53 -1.31 -11.62
C PHE A 168 -10.26 -0.55 -12.74
N THR A 169 -9.66 0.56 -13.19
CA THR A 169 -10.19 1.36 -14.30
C THR A 169 -10.26 0.56 -15.60
N GLN A 170 -9.20 -0.17 -15.94
CA GLN A 170 -9.15 -1.01 -17.14
C GLN A 170 -10.13 -2.18 -17.08
N TRP A 171 -10.35 -2.77 -15.90
CA TRP A 171 -11.34 -3.81 -15.72
C TRP A 171 -12.76 -3.31 -16.00
N LEU A 172 -13.17 -2.17 -15.43
CA LEU A 172 -14.46 -1.54 -15.74
C LEU A 172 -14.63 -1.26 -17.24
N LEU A 173 -13.58 -0.72 -17.88
CA LEU A 173 -13.59 -0.45 -19.32
C LEU A 173 -13.73 -1.72 -20.16
N ARG A 174 -13.05 -2.81 -19.75
CA ARG A 174 -13.14 -4.11 -20.42
C ARG A 174 -14.55 -4.67 -20.33
N GLN A 175 -15.15 -4.71 -19.14
CA GLN A 175 -16.52 -5.21 -18.95
C GLN A 175 -17.53 -4.42 -19.81
N PHE A 176 -17.42 -3.09 -19.81
CA PHE A 176 -18.27 -2.24 -20.63
C PHE A 176 -18.08 -2.48 -22.13
N TYR A 177 -16.83 -2.63 -22.59
CA TYR A 177 -16.54 -2.89 -24.01
C TYR A 177 -17.03 -4.27 -24.46
N GLU A 178 -16.87 -5.30 -23.63
CA GLU A 178 -17.34 -6.66 -23.90
C GLU A 178 -18.88 -6.70 -24.06
N GLU A 179 -19.63 -5.94 -23.26
CA GLU A 179 -21.11 -5.89 -23.37
C GLU A 179 -21.61 -4.93 -24.46
N MET A 180 -21.01 -3.73 -24.57
CA MET A 180 -21.56 -2.63 -25.40
C MET A 180 -20.86 -2.47 -26.75
N GLY A 181 -19.73 -3.14 -26.99
CA GLY A 181 -18.92 -3.05 -28.21
C GLY A 181 -18.22 -1.70 -28.44
N LYS A 182 -18.23 -0.80 -27.45
CA LYS A 182 -17.64 0.55 -27.52
C LYS A 182 -17.20 1.02 -26.14
N ALA A 183 -16.34 2.04 -26.11
CA ALA A 183 -15.94 2.67 -24.84
C ALA A 183 -17.07 3.51 -24.23
N PRO A 184 -17.17 3.60 -22.89
CA PRO A 184 -18.05 4.56 -22.23
C PRO A 184 -17.50 5.98 -22.37
N SER A 185 -18.33 6.97 -22.11
CA SER A 185 -17.86 8.37 -22.02
C SER A 185 -16.99 8.57 -20.76
N ALA A 186 -16.04 9.52 -20.83
CA ALA A 186 -15.17 9.85 -19.70
C ALA A 186 -15.97 10.29 -18.46
N GLN A 187 -17.07 11.03 -18.67
CA GLN A 187 -17.97 11.46 -17.60
C GLN A 187 -18.64 10.26 -16.92
N ALA A 188 -19.20 9.33 -17.70
CA ALA A 188 -19.85 8.15 -17.14
C ALA A 188 -18.89 7.28 -16.30
N LEU A 189 -17.63 7.14 -16.75
CA LEU A 189 -16.60 6.44 -15.99
C LEU A 189 -16.23 7.16 -14.70
N ALA A 190 -16.11 8.49 -14.72
CA ALA A 190 -15.85 9.29 -13.54
C ALA A 190 -16.98 9.18 -12.51
N ASP A 191 -18.23 9.34 -12.95
CA ASP A 191 -19.43 9.26 -12.11
C ASP A 191 -19.58 7.87 -11.47
N ALA A 192 -19.35 6.81 -12.26
CA ALA A 192 -19.38 5.44 -11.77
C ALA A 192 -18.30 5.20 -10.70
N ARG A 193 -17.05 5.60 -10.97
CA ARG A 193 -15.95 5.42 -10.00
C ARG A 193 -16.16 6.21 -8.71
N ALA A 194 -16.67 7.44 -8.79
CA ALA A 194 -17.01 8.24 -7.62
C ALA A 194 -18.08 7.53 -6.77
N THR A 195 -19.12 6.99 -7.42
CA THR A 195 -20.20 6.26 -6.75
C THR A 195 -19.71 4.95 -6.12
N ILE A 196 -18.93 4.15 -6.83
CA ILE A 196 -18.33 2.90 -6.32
C ILE A 196 -17.41 3.22 -5.13
N GLY A 197 -16.60 4.27 -5.23
CA GLY A 197 -15.75 4.74 -4.14
C GLY A 197 -16.53 5.16 -2.90
N ALA A 198 -17.62 5.90 -3.07
CA ALA A 198 -18.50 6.26 -1.97
C ALA A 198 -19.10 5.02 -1.30
N ARG A 199 -19.60 4.05 -2.08
CA ARG A 199 -20.11 2.78 -1.54
C ARG A 199 -19.05 2.02 -0.75
N ALA A 200 -17.83 1.90 -1.28
CA ALA A 200 -16.74 1.21 -0.60
C ALA A 200 -16.38 1.85 0.76
N VAL A 201 -16.39 3.18 0.84
CA VAL A 201 -16.03 3.94 2.05
C VAL A 201 -17.16 4.02 3.08
N PHE A 202 -18.41 4.22 2.64
CA PHE A 202 -19.53 4.48 3.56
C PHE A 202 -20.39 3.24 3.84
N ASP A 203 -20.47 2.30 2.88
CA ASP A 203 -21.31 1.10 3.00
C ASP A 203 -20.47 -0.18 3.15
N GLY A 204 -19.23 -0.17 2.62
CA GLY A 204 -18.31 -1.32 2.67
C GLY A 204 -17.65 -1.51 4.04
N PRO A 205 -17.20 -2.73 4.38
CA PRO A 205 -16.49 -3.00 5.62
C PRO A 205 -15.10 -2.34 5.62
N GLU A 206 -14.61 -2.00 6.82
CA GLU A 206 -13.22 -1.62 7.04
C GLU A 206 -12.34 -2.88 7.07
N LYS A 207 -11.30 -2.97 6.22
CA LYS A 207 -10.33 -4.08 6.17
C LYS A 207 -8.91 -3.58 5.89
N PRO A 208 -7.90 -4.02 6.65
CA PRO A 208 -6.50 -3.70 6.34
C PRO A 208 -6.04 -4.38 5.05
N VAL A 209 -5.09 -3.75 4.37
CA VAL A 209 -4.41 -4.32 3.21
C VAL A 209 -2.93 -4.52 3.50
N PHE A 210 -2.34 -5.51 2.84
CA PHE A 210 -0.96 -5.95 3.04
C PHE A 210 -0.25 -6.06 1.70
N THR A 211 1.09 -5.98 1.68
CA THR A 211 1.86 -6.10 0.43
C THR A 211 2.41 -7.51 0.23
N ARG A 212 3.15 -8.03 1.21
CA ARG A 212 3.83 -9.35 1.15
C ARG A 212 3.52 -10.23 2.35
N ILE A 213 3.62 -9.66 3.55
CA ILE A 213 3.39 -10.34 4.83
C ILE A 213 2.17 -9.74 5.50
N ALA A 214 1.32 -10.59 6.06
CA ALA A 214 0.20 -10.19 6.88
C ALA A 214 0.14 -11.05 8.15
N GLY A 215 -0.03 -10.41 9.31
CA GLY A 215 -0.47 -11.10 10.52
C GLY A 215 -1.99 -11.10 10.57
N TYR A 216 -2.61 -12.26 10.78
CA TYR A 216 -4.04 -12.36 10.97
C TYR A 216 -4.37 -13.50 11.94
N GLU A 217 -5.13 -13.16 12.98
CA GLU A 217 -5.37 -14.04 14.13
C GLU A 217 -4.05 -14.56 14.74
N ARG A 218 -3.79 -15.87 14.67
CA ARG A 218 -2.56 -16.53 15.16
C ARG A 218 -1.69 -17.08 14.04
N ALA A 219 -1.86 -16.55 12.83
CA ALA A 219 -1.15 -16.98 11.63
C ALA A 219 -0.41 -15.82 10.96
N VAL A 220 0.65 -16.20 10.26
CA VAL A 220 1.37 -15.33 9.31
C VAL A 220 1.00 -15.77 7.91
N TYR A 221 0.62 -14.83 7.07
CA TYR A 221 0.35 -15.08 5.65
C TYR A 221 1.45 -14.44 4.81
N LEU A 222 2.05 -15.24 3.93
CA LEU A 222 3.04 -14.80 2.94
C LEU A 222 2.42 -14.88 1.54
N ASP A 223 2.21 -13.75 0.88
CA ASP A 223 1.76 -13.73 -0.51
C ASP A 223 2.84 -14.32 -1.42
N LEU A 224 2.52 -15.33 -2.22
CA LEU A 224 3.45 -15.88 -3.20
C LEU A 224 3.59 -14.97 -4.42
N CYS A 225 2.69 -13.98 -4.60
CA CYS A 225 2.65 -13.13 -5.80
C CYS A 225 2.58 -13.90 -7.13
N ASN A 226 2.12 -15.16 -7.10
CA ASN A 226 1.96 -15.98 -8.30
C ASN A 226 0.62 -15.68 -9.00
N ASP A 227 0.49 -16.12 -10.26
CA ASP A 227 -0.69 -15.86 -11.08
C ASP A 227 -1.97 -16.53 -10.55
N SER A 228 -1.83 -17.54 -9.68
CA SER A 228 -2.95 -18.22 -9.00
C SER A 228 -3.44 -17.51 -7.73
N TRP A 229 -2.84 -16.37 -7.38
CA TRP A 229 -3.18 -15.60 -6.17
C TRP A 229 -3.07 -16.34 -4.84
N GLU A 230 -2.22 -17.37 -4.80
CA GLU A 230 -2.02 -18.15 -3.58
C GLU A 230 -1.12 -17.42 -2.57
N ALA A 231 -1.36 -17.73 -1.29
CA ALA A 231 -0.51 -17.35 -0.18
C ALA A 231 -0.10 -18.59 0.60
N VAL A 232 0.96 -18.48 1.41
CA VAL A 232 1.29 -19.47 2.43
C VAL A 232 0.69 -19.02 3.75
N GLU A 233 -0.16 -19.84 4.35
CA GLU A 233 -0.58 -19.70 5.74
C GLU A 233 0.41 -20.44 6.65
N ILE A 234 0.99 -19.74 7.61
CA ILE A 234 1.95 -20.26 8.57
C ILE A 234 1.33 -20.14 9.96
N THR A 235 1.25 -21.25 10.67
CA THR A 235 0.70 -21.35 12.03
C THR A 235 1.74 -21.97 12.96
N ALA A 236 1.46 -21.96 14.25
CA ALA A 236 2.25 -22.73 15.23
C ALA A 236 2.26 -24.25 14.97
N SER A 237 1.48 -24.80 14.04
CA SER A 237 1.45 -26.24 13.72
C SER A 237 2.23 -26.62 12.46
N GLY A 238 2.61 -25.64 11.64
CA GLY A 238 3.14 -25.85 10.30
C GLY A 238 2.61 -24.81 9.32
N TRP A 239 2.87 -25.02 8.03
CA TRP A 239 2.44 -24.12 6.96
C TRP A 239 1.74 -24.88 5.83
N ARG A 240 0.90 -24.19 5.07
CA ARG A 240 0.24 -24.71 3.86
C ARG A 240 -0.01 -23.60 2.85
N ILE A 241 -0.10 -23.95 1.57
CA ILE A 241 -0.50 -23.02 0.51
C ILE A 241 -2.04 -22.93 0.48
N VAL A 242 -2.58 -21.72 0.42
CA VAL A 242 -4.02 -21.42 0.38
C VAL A 242 -4.34 -20.53 -0.83
N PRO A 243 -5.39 -20.85 -1.62
CA PRO A 243 -5.78 -20.07 -2.81
C PRO A 243 -6.60 -18.82 -2.49
N GLU A 244 -7.35 -18.82 -1.38
CA GLU A 244 -8.17 -17.69 -0.94
C GLU A 244 -7.79 -17.33 0.51
N PRO A 245 -6.70 -16.57 0.73
CA PRO A 245 -6.34 -16.14 2.08
C PRO A 245 -7.41 -15.18 2.65
N PRO A 246 -7.66 -15.19 3.97
CA PRO A 246 -8.64 -14.31 4.61
C PRO A 246 -8.19 -12.84 4.68
N VAL A 247 -6.92 -12.57 4.36
CA VAL A 247 -6.32 -11.22 4.32
C VAL A 247 -6.33 -10.64 2.91
N LYS A 248 -6.20 -9.31 2.82
CA LYS A 248 -6.25 -8.57 1.54
C LYS A 248 -4.85 -8.15 1.10
N PHE A 249 -4.26 -8.84 0.13
CA PHE A 249 -2.97 -8.46 -0.45
C PHE A 249 -3.15 -7.49 -1.64
N VAL A 250 -2.35 -6.43 -1.67
CA VAL A 250 -2.26 -5.48 -2.79
C VAL A 250 -0.89 -5.59 -3.42
N ARG A 251 -0.84 -6.16 -4.63
CA ARG A 251 0.38 -6.32 -5.43
C ARG A 251 0.63 -5.05 -6.24
N LYS A 252 1.79 -4.42 -6.05
CA LYS A 252 2.27 -3.29 -6.86
C LYS A 252 3.08 -3.80 -8.05
N ASP A 253 3.31 -2.94 -9.05
CA ASP A 253 3.99 -3.30 -10.30
C ASP A 253 5.40 -3.88 -10.13
N ASN A 254 6.08 -3.56 -9.02
CA ASN A 254 7.42 -4.07 -8.73
C ASN A 254 7.42 -5.45 -8.05
N ALA A 255 6.28 -5.97 -7.59
CA ALA A 255 6.22 -7.25 -6.90
C ALA A 255 6.45 -8.40 -7.89
N ALA A 256 7.29 -9.36 -7.51
CA ALA A 256 7.52 -10.58 -8.27
C ALA A 256 7.13 -11.83 -7.45
N ALA A 257 6.94 -12.95 -8.15
CA ALA A 257 6.53 -14.20 -7.56
C ALA A 257 7.66 -14.86 -6.75
N LEU A 258 7.29 -15.44 -5.61
CA LEU A 258 8.08 -16.45 -4.91
C LEU A 258 7.85 -17.81 -5.57
N PRO A 259 8.85 -18.73 -5.54
CA PRO A 259 8.60 -20.11 -5.89
C PRO A 259 7.63 -20.75 -4.89
N ARG A 260 6.95 -21.81 -5.31
CA ARG A 260 6.21 -22.65 -4.35
C ARG A 260 7.22 -23.30 -3.38
N PRO A 261 7.04 -23.16 -2.06
CA PRO A 261 7.94 -23.75 -1.08
C PRO A 261 7.90 -25.28 -1.07
N LEU A 262 9.02 -25.90 -0.71
CA LEU A 262 9.16 -27.36 -0.53
C LEU A 262 9.55 -27.69 0.90
N THR A 263 8.93 -28.70 1.49
CA THR A 263 9.27 -29.24 2.81
C THR A 263 10.60 -30.01 2.79
N GLY A 264 11.28 -30.09 3.93
CA GLY A 264 12.50 -30.91 4.07
C GLY A 264 13.76 -30.29 3.46
N GLY A 265 13.72 -29.00 3.15
CA GLY A 265 14.89 -28.19 2.81
C GLY A 265 15.68 -27.75 4.04
N SER A 266 16.79 -27.07 3.81
CA SER A 266 17.57 -26.45 4.90
C SER A 266 18.01 -25.03 4.54
N VAL A 267 18.07 -24.15 5.54
CA VAL A 267 18.69 -22.82 5.40
C VAL A 267 20.16 -22.92 4.99
N GLU A 268 20.85 -24.02 5.32
CA GLU A 268 22.26 -24.25 4.95
C GLU A 268 22.47 -24.36 3.44
N GLU A 269 21.43 -24.69 2.66
CA GLU A 269 21.50 -24.68 1.19
C GLU A 269 21.76 -23.27 0.63
N LEU A 270 21.53 -22.22 1.44
CA LEU A 270 21.85 -20.84 1.09
C LEU A 270 23.34 -20.51 1.26
N ARG A 271 24.09 -21.25 2.08
CA ARG A 271 25.48 -20.93 2.45
C ARG A 271 26.41 -20.74 1.24
N PRO A 272 26.37 -21.59 0.19
CA PRO A 272 27.25 -21.43 -0.98
C PRO A 272 26.96 -20.19 -1.84
N LEU A 273 25.78 -19.57 -1.64
CA LEU A 273 25.32 -18.41 -2.41
C LEU A 273 25.59 -17.07 -1.71
N LEU A 274 26.14 -17.11 -0.48
CA LEU A 274 26.45 -15.92 0.33
C LEU A 274 27.96 -15.84 0.61
N ASN A 275 28.53 -14.68 0.29
CA ASN A 275 29.95 -14.41 0.48
C ASN A 275 30.19 -13.80 1.87
N VAL A 276 30.14 -14.63 2.91
CA VAL A 276 30.32 -14.23 4.32
C VAL A 276 31.67 -14.67 4.88
N ARG A 277 32.20 -13.96 5.88
CA ARG A 277 33.52 -14.25 6.48
C ARG A 277 33.47 -15.42 7.46
N ALA A 278 32.44 -15.43 8.29
CA ALA A 278 32.30 -16.35 9.41
C ALA A 278 30.92 -17.03 9.43
N GLU A 279 30.77 -18.02 10.32
CA GLU A 279 29.50 -18.73 10.50
C GLU A 279 28.46 -17.86 11.20
N GLU A 280 28.92 -16.97 12.08
CA GLU A 280 28.12 -15.99 12.79
C GLU A 280 27.44 -15.02 11.81
N ASP A 281 28.18 -14.52 10.81
CA ASP A 281 27.63 -13.66 9.76
C ASP A 281 26.51 -14.36 8.98
N PHE A 282 26.71 -15.63 8.59
CA PHE A 282 25.68 -16.43 7.93
C PHE A 282 24.43 -16.57 8.80
N ARG A 283 24.63 -16.90 10.07
CA ARG A 283 23.56 -17.05 11.06
C ARG A 283 22.75 -15.76 11.20
N LEU A 284 23.42 -14.60 11.19
CA LEU A 284 22.76 -13.30 11.25
C LEU A 284 21.96 -12.96 9.98
N LEU A 285 22.43 -13.36 8.80
CA LEU A 285 21.66 -13.22 7.56
C LEU A 285 20.39 -14.07 7.58
N VAL A 286 20.48 -15.31 8.06
CA VAL A 286 19.31 -16.20 8.23
C VAL A 286 18.36 -15.65 9.31
N ALA A 287 18.89 -15.18 10.44
CA ALA A 287 18.12 -14.53 11.48
C ALA A 287 17.36 -13.31 10.96
N TRP A 288 18.00 -12.51 10.10
CA TRP A 288 17.36 -11.37 9.46
C TRP A 288 16.21 -11.80 8.53
N LEU A 289 16.38 -12.87 7.75
CA LEU A 289 15.31 -13.42 6.89
C LEU A 289 14.11 -13.88 7.72
N ILE A 290 14.34 -14.60 8.83
CA ILE A 290 13.28 -15.05 9.75
C ILE A 290 12.58 -13.84 10.39
N GLY A 291 13.35 -12.83 10.81
CA GLY A 291 12.83 -11.58 11.32
C GLY A 291 12.02 -10.82 10.29
N ALA A 292 12.43 -10.81 9.03
CA ALA A 292 11.69 -10.17 7.94
C ALA A 292 10.36 -10.86 7.64
N LEU A 293 10.17 -12.12 8.03
CA LEU A 293 8.89 -12.84 7.95
C LEU A 293 7.98 -12.63 9.18
N ASN A 294 8.44 -11.92 10.22
CA ASN A 294 7.59 -11.51 11.34
C ASN A 294 6.62 -10.40 10.89
N PRO A 295 5.29 -10.53 11.05
CA PRO A 295 4.34 -9.49 10.65
C PRO A 295 4.40 -8.21 11.51
N ASP A 296 4.92 -8.27 12.74
CA ASP A 296 4.78 -7.20 13.74
C ASP A 296 6.02 -6.29 13.86
N GLY A 297 7.19 -6.81 13.45
CA GLY A 297 8.49 -6.20 13.73
C GLY A 297 8.80 -6.16 15.24
N PRO A 298 9.73 -5.29 15.68
CA PRO A 298 10.57 -4.39 14.88
C PRO A 298 11.64 -5.16 14.09
N TYR A 299 12.23 -4.50 13.08
CA TYR A 299 13.20 -5.14 12.19
C TYR A 299 14.55 -4.45 12.28
N PRO A 300 15.64 -5.16 12.61
CA PRO A 300 16.96 -4.56 12.50
C PRO A 300 17.26 -4.24 11.04
N ALA A 301 17.85 -3.08 10.79
CA ALA A 301 18.34 -2.74 9.45
C ALA A 301 19.52 -3.66 9.10
N LEU A 302 19.50 -4.32 7.95
CA LEU A 302 20.64 -5.10 7.48
C LEU A 302 21.59 -4.20 6.71
N VAL A 303 22.81 -4.05 7.20
CA VAL A 303 23.84 -3.19 6.62
C VAL A 303 24.95 -4.08 6.06
N LEU A 304 25.04 -4.16 4.74
CA LEU A 304 26.08 -4.92 4.03
C LEU A 304 27.21 -3.98 3.60
N GLN A 305 28.41 -4.24 4.11
CA GLN A 305 29.62 -3.46 3.83
C GLN A 305 30.72 -4.35 3.26
N GLY A 306 31.76 -3.74 2.72
CA GLY A 306 32.92 -4.44 2.14
C GLY A 306 33.45 -3.72 0.93
N GLU A 307 34.65 -4.06 0.48
CA GLU A 307 35.29 -3.41 -0.67
C GLU A 307 34.53 -3.64 -1.98
N GLN A 308 34.88 -2.89 -3.03
CA GLN A 308 34.35 -3.16 -4.37
C GLN A 308 34.68 -4.59 -4.80
N GLY A 309 33.68 -5.32 -5.32
CA GLY A 309 33.85 -6.73 -5.75
C GLY A 309 33.51 -7.79 -4.70
N SER A 310 33.02 -7.40 -3.52
CA SER A 310 32.54 -8.30 -2.44
C SER A 310 31.15 -8.91 -2.65
N ALA A 311 30.52 -8.68 -3.81
CA ALA A 311 29.17 -9.16 -4.17
C ALA A 311 28.02 -8.68 -3.24
N LYS A 312 28.13 -7.47 -2.67
CA LYS A 312 27.06 -6.82 -1.88
C LYS A 312 25.72 -6.80 -2.60
N SER A 313 25.64 -6.21 -3.80
CA SER A 313 24.38 -6.10 -4.56
C SER A 313 23.80 -7.48 -4.91
N THR A 314 24.64 -8.48 -5.16
CA THR A 314 24.20 -9.87 -5.37
C THR A 314 23.62 -10.47 -4.09
N THR A 315 24.26 -10.26 -2.94
CA THR A 315 23.77 -10.70 -1.63
C THR A 315 22.40 -10.07 -1.32
N VAL A 316 22.23 -8.77 -1.57
CA VAL A 316 20.93 -8.10 -1.43
C VAL A 316 19.87 -8.76 -2.31
N ARG A 317 20.18 -9.06 -3.58
CA ARG A 317 19.25 -9.72 -4.51
C ARG A 317 18.82 -11.09 -4.00
N VAL A 318 19.76 -11.91 -3.51
CA VAL A 318 19.49 -13.24 -2.96
C VAL A 318 18.59 -13.17 -1.72
N LEU A 319 18.94 -12.31 -0.75
CA LEU A 319 18.16 -12.20 0.49
C LEU A 319 16.76 -11.66 0.21
N ARG A 320 16.67 -10.64 -0.64
CA ARG A 320 15.39 -10.07 -1.05
C ARG A 320 14.53 -11.08 -1.83
N SER A 321 15.11 -11.92 -2.68
CA SER A 321 14.35 -12.93 -3.41
C SER A 321 13.73 -14.00 -2.52
N LEU A 322 14.21 -14.19 -1.29
CA LEU A 322 13.65 -15.16 -0.34
C LEU A 322 12.44 -14.65 0.44
N VAL A 323 12.19 -13.34 0.44
CA VAL A 323 11.14 -12.71 1.26
C VAL A 323 10.22 -11.82 0.44
N ASP A 324 10.78 -10.91 -0.36
CA ASP A 324 10.02 -9.94 -1.16
C ASP A 324 10.65 -9.75 -2.56
N PRO A 325 10.57 -10.80 -3.43
CA PRO A 325 11.03 -10.70 -4.80
C PRO A 325 10.46 -9.49 -5.53
N ALA A 326 11.29 -8.91 -6.39
CA ALA A 326 10.89 -7.78 -7.19
C ALA A 326 11.48 -7.82 -8.59
N VAL A 327 10.75 -7.19 -9.52
CA VAL A 327 11.20 -6.96 -10.90
C VAL A 327 12.48 -6.13 -10.89
N GLU A 328 12.50 -5.04 -10.12
CA GLU A 328 13.71 -4.29 -9.81
C GLU A 328 14.07 -4.45 -8.31
N PRO A 329 15.04 -5.33 -7.98
CA PRO A 329 15.38 -5.68 -6.61
C PRO A 329 16.22 -4.62 -5.89
N LEU A 330 16.84 -3.68 -6.59
CA LEU A 330 17.69 -2.66 -5.98
C LEU A 330 17.15 -1.26 -6.26
N ARG A 331 17.24 -0.36 -5.28
CA ARG A 331 16.85 1.04 -5.47
C ARG A 331 18.01 1.96 -5.15
N ALA A 332 18.11 3.04 -5.92
CA ALA A 332 18.96 4.16 -5.56
C ALA A 332 18.51 4.76 -4.21
N PRO A 333 19.42 5.43 -3.47
CA PRO A 333 19.09 6.09 -2.23
C PRO A 333 17.96 7.13 -2.40
N PRO A 334 16.98 7.19 -1.48
CA PRO A 334 15.91 8.17 -1.54
C PRO A 334 16.45 9.60 -1.35
N ARG A 335 15.79 10.58 -1.95
CA ARG A 335 16.21 11.99 -1.84
C ARG A 335 15.67 12.64 -0.57
N ASP A 336 14.52 12.19 -0.09
CA ASP A 336 13.82 12.67 1.10
C ASP A 336 12.97 11.55 1.75
N GLU A 337 12.30 11.86 2.86
CA GLU A 337 11.45 10.90 3.59
C GLU A 337 10.24 10.44 2.76
N ARG A 338 9.78 11.25 1.82
CA ARG A 338 8.64 10.94 0.96
C ARG A 338 9.01 9.85 -0.05
N ASP A 339 10.15 9.96 -0.69
CA ASP A 339 10.68 8.92 -1.58
C ASP A 339 10.82 7.58 -0.83
N LEU A 340 11.29 7.62 0.43
CA LEU A 340 11.39 6.43 1.27
C LEU A 340 10.01 5.85 1.61
N ALA A 341 9.03 6.69 1.97
CA ALA A 341 7.66 6.26 2.25
C ALA A 341 7.01 5.58 1.02
N ILE A 342 7.22 6.13 -0.19
CA ILE A 342 6.75 5.51 -1.44
C ILE A 342 7.41 4.14 -1.64
N ALA A 343 8.71 4.03 -1.42
CA ALA A 343 9.42 2.76 -1.52
C ALA A 343 8.89 1.73 -0.50
N ALA A 344 8.65 2.13 0.74
CA ALA A 344 8.14 1.27 1.82
C ALA A 344 6.64 0.91 1.68
N SER A 345 5.85 1.77 1.03
CA SER A 345 4.44 1.49 0.72
C SER A 345 4.30 0.39 -0.33
N GLY A 346 5.20 0.38 -1.32
CA GLY A 346 5.12 -0.57 -2.43
C GLY A 346 5.95 -1.84 -2.30
N ASN A 347 6.78 -1.96 -1.26
CA ASN A 347 7.66 -3.11 -1.06
C ASN A 347 7.68 -3.46 0.44
N TRP A 348 7.69 -4.75 0.74
CA TRP A 348 7.89 -5.22 2.11
C TRP A 348 9.33 -5.06 2.55
N THR A 349 10.28 -5.24 1.64
CA THR A 349 11.70 -5.08 1.91
C THR A 349 12.30 -4.02 0.99
N PRO A 350 12.32 -2.73 1.41
CA PRO A 350 13.12 -1.72 0.75
C PRO A 350 14.60 -2.13 0.77
N ALA A 351 15.25 -2.09 -0.39
CA ALA A 351 16.66 -2.40 -0.55
C ALA A 351 17.38 -1.20 -1.18
N LEU A 352 18.16 -0.49 -0.38
CA LEU A 352 18.90 0.71 -0.78
C LEU A 352 20.31 0.33 -1.17
N ASP A 353 20.63 0.49 -2.45
CA ASP A 353 21.89 0.08 -3.06
C ASP A 353 22.83 1.28 -3.25
N ASN A 354 24.12 1.01 -3.13
CA ASN A 354 25.20 1.94 -3.42
C ASN A 354 25.16 3.25 -2.61
N LEU A 355 24.93 3.15 -1.31
CA LEU A 355 25.05 4.28 -0.39
C LEU A 355 26.52 4.66 -0.21
N SER A 356 26.84 5.94 -0.42
CA SER A 356 28.14 6.54 -0.10
C SER A 356 28.23 7.09 1.32
N GLY A 357 27.21 6.82 2.15
CA GLY A 357 27.05 7.34 3.50
C GLY A 357 25.58 7.45 3.88
N ILE A 358 25.28 7.52 5.17
CA ILE A 358 23.92 7.68 5.67
C ILE A 358 23.75 9.12 6.16
N LYS A 359 22.91 9.89 5.47
CA LYS A 359 22.53 11.24 5.90
C LYS A 359 21.74 11.16 7.20
N GLY A 360 21.86 12.15 8.09
CA GLY A 360 21.15 12.17 9.38
C GLY A 360 19.63 11.96 9.25
N TRP A 361 18.99 12.67 8.33
CA TRP A 361 17.55 12.50 8.06
C TRP A 361 17.19 11.05 7.66
N LEU A 362 18.05 10.40 6.85
CA LEU A 362 17.81 9.03 6.39
C LEU A 362 18.01 8.05 7.52
N SER A 363 19.00 8.27 8.40
CA SER A 363 19.20 7.48 9.60
C SER A 363 17.96 7.49 10.49
N ASP A 364 17.45 8.69 10.80
CA ASP A 364 16.26 8.86 11.65
C ASP A 364 15.02 8.23 11.02
N ALA A 365 14.86 8.41 9.70
CA ALA A 365 13.78 7.81 8.92
C ALA A 365 13.84 6.28 8.93
N LEU A 366 15.01 5.67 8.72
CA LEU A 366 15.18 4.22 8.77
C LEU A 366 14.90 3.65 10.17
N CYS A 367 15.32 4.34 11.23
CA CYS A 367 14.98 3.99 12.62
C CYS A 367 13.46 3.96 12.85
N ARG A 368 12.73 4.97 12.35
CA ARG A 368 11.27 5.01 12.42
C ARG A 368 10.64 3.88 11.61
N LEU A 369 11.13 3.63 10.39
CA LEU A 369 10.64 2.55 9.53
C LEU A 369 10.85 1.15 10.13
N ALA A 370 11.97 0.93 10.83
CA ALA A 370 12.29 -0.32 11.49
C ALA A 370 11.35 -0.66 12.65
N THR A 371 10.83 0.37 13.34
CA THR A 371 10.11 0.22 14.62
C THR A 371 8.63 0.63 14.56
N GLY A 372 8.22 1.34 13.50
CA GLY A 372 6.83 1.75 13.27
C GLY A 372 6.52 3.16 13.73
N GLY A 373 7.52 4.04 13.78
CA GLY A 373 7.30 5.46 13.92
C GLY A 373 6.62 6.00 12.66
N GLY A 374 5.47 6.67 12.83
CA GLY A 374 4.74 7.27 11.70
C GLY A 374 5.58 8.30 10.94
N PHE A 375 5.46 8.29 9.62
CA PHE A 375 5.95 9.33 8.73
C PHE A 375 4.79 10.27 8.42
N ALA A 376 4.95 11.55 8.73
CA ALA A 376 4.07 12.59 8.23
C ALA A 376 4.59 13.03 6.85
N THR A 377 3.93 12.62 5.76
CA THR A 377 4.31 13.09 4.42
C THR A 377 3.11 13.77 3.76
N ARG A 378 3.31 14.98 3.22
CA ARG A 378 2.27 15.73 2.50
C ARG A 378 2.01 15.09 1.12
N GLU A 379 0.74 14.94 0.74
CA GLU A 379 0.35 14.38 -0.57
C GLU A 379 0.91 15.23 -1.74
N LEU A 380 1.08 14.65 -2.94
CA LEU A 380 1.37 15.39 -4.19
C LEU A 380 0.03 15.50 -4.90
N TYR A 381 -0.38 16.72 -5.21
CA TYR A 381 -1.62 17.05 -5.93
C TYR A 381 -2.93 16.87 -5.13
N SER A 382 -3.03 17.43 -3.93
CA SER A 382 -4.21 18.16 -3.47
C SER A 382 -3.88 18.92 -2.18
N ASP A 383 -4.55 20.04 -1.94
CA ASP A 383 -4.22 21.02 -0.90
C ASP A 383 -4.25 20.46 0.55
N ASP A 384 -3.30 20.92 1.37
CA ASP A 384 -3.27 20.95 2.84
C ASP A 384 -3.52 19.66 3.68
N ARG A 385 -3.51 18.45 3.11
CA ARG A 385 -3.60 17.21 3.91
C ARG A 385 -2.24 16.55 4.15
N GLU A 386 -1.92 16.39 5.44
CA GLU A 386 -0.86 15.49 5.90
C GLU A 386 -1.38 14.05 5.81
N VAL A 387 -0.75 13.24 4.96
CA VAL A 387 -1.04 11.81 4.88
C VAL A 387 -0.04 11.10 5.78
N LEU A 388 -0.55 10.48 6.84
CA LEU A 388 0.26 9.70 7.77
C LEU A 388 0.59 8.36 7.10
N PHE A 389 1.84 8.20 6.69
CA PHE A 389 2.36 6.90 6.29
C PHE A 389 2.86 6.18 7.55
N SER A 390 2.11 5.17 8.00
CA SER A 390 2.51 4.30 9.10
C SER A 390 2.83 2.92 8.56
N ALA A 391 4.11 2.55 8.56
CA ALA A 391 4.55 1.21 8.20
C ALA A 391 5.79 0.80 9.00
N LYS A 392 5.88 -0.49 9.29
CA LYS A 392 7.10 -1.16 9.74
C LYS A 392 7.66 -1.99 8.61
N ARG A 393 8.94 -1.87 8.27
CA ARG A 393 9.56 -2.65 7.19
C ARG A 393 10.96 -3.14 7.55
N PRO A 394 11.30 -4.41 7.24
CA PRO A 394 12.69 -4.83 7.17
C PRO A 394 13.37 -4.09 6.01
N VAL A 395 14.59 -3.60 6.23
CA VAL A 395 15.35 -2.82 5.25
C VAL A 395 16.74 -3.41 5.06
N ILE A 396 17.22 -3.40 3.82
CA ILE A 396 18.59 -3.76 3.47
C ILE A 396 19.28 -2.51 2.92
N LEU A 397 20.47 -2.22 3.43
CA LEU A 397 21.35 -1.14 3.01
C LEU A 397 22.67 -1.75 2.55
N ASN A 398 23.22 -1.27 1.43
CA ASN A 398 24.61 -1.57 1.10
C ASN A 398 25.38 -0.33 0.62
N GLY A 399 26.70 -0.38 0.72
CA GLY A 399 27.60 0.74 0.39
C GLY A 399 29.04 0.29 0.16
N ILE A 400 29.86 1.15 -0.44
CA ILE A 400 31.24 0.83 -0.84
C ILE A 400 32.23 0.99 0.33
N ASP A 401 31.93 1.86 1.29
CA ASP A 401 32.75 2.13 2.47
C ASP A 401 32.07 1.64 3.76
N SER A 402 32.76 1.72 4.90
CA SER A 402 32.09 1.61 6.20
C SER A 402 31.00 2.68 6.23
N LEU A 403 29.74 2.27 6.03
CA LEU A 403 28.62 3.19 6.13
C LEU A 403 28.71 3.76 7.53
N ALA A 404 29.02 5.05 7.65
CA ALA A 404 29.07 5.74 8.91
C ALA A 404 27.64 5.80 9.46
N VAL A 405 27.23 4.71 10.11
CA VAL A 405 25.93 4.56 10.70
C VAL A 405 25.92 5.37 11.99
N ALA A 406 25.01 6.34 12.10
CA ALA A 406 24.83 7.08 13.34
C ALA A 406 24.54 6.11 14.50
N GLY A 407 24.99 6.43 15.71
CA GLY A 407 24.94 5.51 16.86
C GLY A 407 23.57 4.85 17.07
N ASP A 408 22.49 5.62 16.93
CA ASP A 408 21.13 5.11 17.12
C ASP A 408 20.67 4.11 16.04
N LEU A 409 21.06 4.29 14.78
CA LEU A 409 20.76 3.32 13.72
C LEU A 409 21.69 2.11 13.84
N ARG A 410 22.95 2.31 14.25
CA ARG A 410 23.93 1.23 14.45
C ARG A 410 23.44 0.23 15.49
N ASP A 411 22.96 0.72 16.64
CA ASP A 411 22.41 -0.12 17.72
C ASP A 411 21.17 -0.92 17.31
N ARG A 412 20.50 -0.53 16.22
CA ARG A 412 19.34 -1.19 15.63
C ARG A 412 19.66 -1.87 14.29
N SER A 413 20.92 -2.11 13.99
CA SER A 413 21.36 -2.74 12.74
C SER A 413 22.03 -4.08 12.99
N LEU A 414 21.99 -4.93 11.96
CA LEU A 414 22.93 -6.04 11.77
C LEU A 414 23.95 -5.58 10.74
N ILE A 415 25.22 -5.48 11.13
CA ILE A 415 26.29 -4.99 10.25
C ILE A 415 27.12 -6.20 9.81
N ILE A 416 27.06 -6.53 8.53
CA ILE A 416 27.77 -7.69 7.97
C ILE A 416 28.80 -7.19 6.96
N GLU A 417 30.06 -7.53 7.21
CA GLU A 417 31.16 -7.23 6.31
C GLU A 417 31.41 -8.41 5.37
N LEU A 418 31.30 -8.17 4.06
CA LEU A 418 31.51 -9.16 3.02
C LEU A 418 32.95 -9.05 2.48
N PRO A 419 33.73 -10.15 2.46
CA PRO A 419 35.12 -10.11 2.01
C PRO A 419 35.21 -9.93 0.49
N SER A 420 36.36 -9.48 -0.01
CA SER A 420 36.61 -9.44 -1.45
C SER A 420 36.62 -10.86 -2.05
N ILE A 421 36.05 -11.01 -3.25
CA ILE A 421 36.01 -12.31 -3.95
C ILE A 421 37.26 -12.43 -4.84
N PRO A 422 38.17 -13.38 -4.54
CA PRO A 422 39.36 -13.55 -5.34
C PRO A 422 39.02 -14.12 -6.73
N PRO A 423 39.81 -13.81 -7.78
CA PRO A 423 39.47 -14.14 -9.17
C PRO A 423 39.08 -15.60 -9.40
N GLU A 424 39.73 -16.54 -8.73
CA GLU A 424 39.52 -17.99 -8.84
C GLU A 424 38.21 -18.48 -8.23
N LYS A 425 37.57 -17.69 -7.35
CA LYS A 425 36.26 -17.99 -6.76
C LYS A 425 35.11 -17.30 -7.50
N LYS A 426 35.40 -16.49 -8.53
CA LYS A 426 34.37 -15.81 -9.32
C LYS A 426 33.59 -16.82 -10.16
N ARG A 427 32.28 -16.62 -10.22
CA ARG A 427 31.33 -17.45 -10.96
C ARG A 427 30.57 -16.58 -11.96
N THR A 428 30.08 -17.16 -13.04
CA THR A 428 29.19 -16.42 -13.95
C THR A 428 27.83 -16.21 -13.30
N GLU A 429 27.17 -15.08 -13.59
CA GLU A 429 25.82 -14.82 -13.05
C GLU A 429 24.83 -15.92 -13.44
N ARG A 430 24.92 -16.44 -14.67
CA ARG A 430 24.02 -17.51 -15.16
C ARG A 430 24.15 -18.80 -14.35
N GLU A 431 25.36 -19.22 -14.00
CA GLU A 431 25.57 -20.41 -13.17
C GLU A 431 25.11 -20.17 -11.73
N PHE A 432 25.38 -18.98 -11.20
CA PHE A 432 24.97 -18.60 -9.86
C PHE A 432 23.45 -18.57 -9.69
N TYR A 433 22.72 -17.90 -10.60
CA TYR A 433 21.27 -17.81 -10.51
C TYR A 433 20.56 -19.13 -10.79
N ARG A 434 21.15 -20.02 -11.59
CA ARG A 434 20.61 -21.39 -11.75
C ARG A 434 20.66 -22.16 -10.44
N GLU A 435 21.79 -22.12 -9.72
CA GLU A 435 21.89 -22.76 -8.41
C GLU A 435 20.91 -22.13 -7.42
N LEU A 436 20.76 -20.80 -7.43
CA LEU A 436 19.74 -20.13 -6.61
C LEU A 436 18.35 -20.66 -6.92
N GLU A 437 17.93 -20.73 -8.19
CA GLU A 437 16.62 -21.25 -8.59
C GLU A 437 16.38 -22.69 -8.10
N GLU A 438 17.42 -23.53 -8.09
CA GLU A 438 17.36 -24.93 -7.63
C GLU A 438 17.15 -25.05 -6.11
N VAL A 439 17.83 -24.22 -5.31
CA VAL A 439 17.74 -24.28 -3.84
C VAL A 439 16.60 -23.44 -3.26
N HIS A 440 16.13 -22.42 -3.99
CA HIS A 440 15.20 -21.41 -3.50
C HIS A 440 13.89 -22.00 -2.91
N PRO A 441 13.18 -22.95 -3.56
CA PRO A 441 11.98 -23.56 -2.98
C PRO A 441 12.22 -24.24 -1.62
N LYS A 442 13.39 -24.87 -1.46
CA LYS A 442 13.77 -25.61 -0.25
C LYS A 442 14.17 -24.68 0.89
N VAL A 443 14.97 -23.66 0.59
CA VAL A 443 15.34 -22.62 1.55
C VAL A 443 14.08 -21.88 2.03
N LEU A 444 13.16 -21.54 1.12
CA LEU A 444 11.89 -20.92 1.49
C LEU A 444 11.09 -21.83 2.43
N GLY A 445 10.96 -23.13 2.13
CA GLY A 445 10.30 -24.08 3.02
C GLY A 445 10.93 -24.15 4.42
N ALA A 446 12.26 -24.18 4.51
CA ALA A 446 12.97 -24.15 5.79
C ALA A 446 12.73 -22.85 6.58
N LEU A 447 12.67 -21.69 5.91
CA LEU A 447 12.32 -20.42 6.57
C LEU A 447 10.88 -20.43 7.10
N LEU A 448 9.93 -21.02 6.36
CA LEU A 448 8.54 -21.15 6.80
C LEU A 448 8.40 -22.12 7.99
N GLU A 449 9.20 -23.18 8.03
CA GLU A 449 9.31 -24.08 9.19
C GLU A 449 9.87 -23.33 10.41
N ALA A 450 10.90 -22.50 10.24
CA ALA A 450 11.44 -21.65 11.29
C ALA A 450 10.40 -20.63 11.83
N VAL A 451 9.61 -20.00 10.95
CA VAL A 451 8.51 -19.10 11.36
C VAL A 451 7.42 -19.85 12.12
N SER A 452 7.07 -21.07 11.70
CA SER A 452 6.12 -21.94 12.44
C SER A 452 6.63 -22.26 13.84
N ALA A 453 7.92 -22.58 13.99
CA ALA A 453 8.54 -22.77 15.30
C ALA A 453 8.54 -21.47 16.14
N ALA A 454 8.86 -20.33 15.54
CA ALA A 454 8.77 -19.04 16.20
C ALA A 454 7.37 -18.77 16.77
N LEU A 455 6.31 -18.99 15.97
CA LEU A 455 4.91 -18.85 16.41
C LEU A 455 4.56 -19.80 17.57
N ARG A 456 5.10 -21.03 17.56
CA ARG A 456 4.87 -22.04 18.59
C ARG A 456 5.52 -21.67 19.93
N ASN A 457 6.70 -21.07 19.87
CA ASN A 457 7.56 -20.91 21.04
C ASN A 457 7.64 -19.48 21.58
N ARG A 458 7.26 -18.45 20.80
CA ARG A 458 7.39 -17.02 21.17
C ARG A 458 6.91 -16.70 22.58
N ASP A 459 5.75 -17.23 22.98
CA ASP A 459 5.17 -16.95 24.30
C ASP A 459 5.95 -17.58 25.47
N ARG A 460 6.78 -18.60 25.19
CA ARG A 460 7.58 -19.35 26.16
C ARG A 460 9.06 -18.94 26.16
N THR A 461 9.57 -18.43 25.05
CA THR A 461 10.96 -17.99 24.94
C THR A 461 11.23 -16.83 25.91
N ARG A 462 12.27 -16.96 26.73
CA ARG A 462 12.75 -15.93 27.66
C ARG A 462 14.25 -15.81 27.48
N LEU A 463 14.73 -14.58 27.27
CA LEU A 463 16.15 -14.27 27.21
C LEU A 463 16.57 -13.70 28.57
N GLU A 464 17.74 -14.08 29.05
CA GLU A 464 18.29 -13.58 30.32
C GLU A 464 18.54 -12.07 30.26
N GLU A 465 19.08 -11.60 29.13
CA GLU A 465 19.30 -10.19 28.84
C GLU A 465 18.61 -9.81 27.52
N LEU A 466 17.84 -8.71 27.55
CA LEU A 466 17.12 -8.23 26.38
C LEU A 466 17.97 -7.23 25.59
N PRO A 467 18.31 -7.51 24.32
CA PRO A 467 19.01 -6.56 23.47
C PRO A 467 18.09 -5.41 23.06
N ARG A 468 18.65 -4.36 22.43
CA ARG A 468 17.88 -3.18 21.99
C ARG A 468 16.69 -3.55 21.09
N MET A 469 16.86 -4.52 20.20
CA MET A 469 15.80 -5.10 19.37
C MET A 469 15.23 -6.37 20.01
N ALA A 470 14.67 -6.23 21.21
CA ALA A 470 14.25 -7.35 22.06
C ALA A 470 13.27 -8.31 21.37
N ASP A 471 12.21 -7.78 20.77
CA ASP A 471 11.18 -8.58 20.10
C ASP A 471 11.73 -9.35 18.88
N PHE A 472 12.68 -8.77 18.15
CA PHE A 472 13.41 -9.48 17.08
C PHE A 472 14.23 -10.63 17.65
N ALA A 473 14.98 -10.39 18.73
CA ALA A 473 15.80 -11.41 19.36
C ALA A 473 14.95 -12.57 19.92
N VAL A 474 13.83 -12.27 20.59
CA VAL A 474 12.89 -13.28 21.08
C VAL A 474 12.29 -14.08 19.92
N TRP A 475 11.91 -13.42 18.82
CA TRP A 475 11.33 -14.06 17.64
C TRP A 475 12.30 -15.05 17.00
N VAL A 476 13.55 -14.66 16.77
CA VAL A 476 14.55 -15.56 16.17
C VAL A 476 14.98 -16.66 17.15
N ALA A 477 15.15 -16.35 18.44
CA ALA A 477 15.44 -17.36 19.46
C ALA A 477 14.32 -18.41 19.57
N ALA A 478 13.06 -18.00 19.40
CA ALA A 478 11.92 -18.92 19.35
C ALA A 478 11.93 -19.85 18.11
N ALA A 479 12.64 -19.46 17.05
CA ALA A 479 12.79 -20.24 15.82
C ALA A 479 13.97 -21.23 15.86
N GLU A 480 14.92 -21.08 16.79
CA GLU A 480 16.19 -21.83 16.82
C GLU A 480 16.00 -23.34 16.75
N GLU A 481 14.95 -23.91 17.36
CA GLU A 481 14.71 -25.36 17.37
C GLU A 481 14.48 -25.98 15.98
N ALA A 482 14.04 -25.16 15.01
CA ALA A 482 13.81 -25.58 13.64
C ALA A 482 15.03 -25.36 12.73
N LEU A 483 16.14 -24.88 13.31
CA LEU A 483 17.36 -24.55 12.59
C LEU A 483 18.48 -25.50 13.02
N PRO A 484 19.48 -25.75 12.15
CA PRO A 484 20.61 -26.62 12.47
C PRO A 484 21.64 -25.89 13.36
N TRP A 485 21.18 -25.22 14.42
CA TRP A 485 21.99 -24.42 15.32
C TRP A 485 21.99 -25.02 16.73
N GLU A 486 23.08 -24.82 17.45
CA GLU A 486 23.09 -25.06 18.89
C GLU A 486 22.21 -24.01 19.58
N ALA A 487 21.55 -24.40 20.68
CA ALA A 487 20.71 -23.49 21.44
C ALA A 487 21.52 -22.27 21.93
N GLY A 488 21.00 -21.07 21.69
CA GLY A 488 21.66 -19.81 22.03
C GLY A 488 22.74 -19.34 21.05
N ALA A 489 23.05 -20.12 19.99
CA ALA A 489 24.05 -19.74 19.01
C ALA A 489 23.69 -18.45 18.26
N PHE A 490 22.40 -18.17 18.02
CA PHE A 490 22.01 -16.89 17.42
C PHE A 490 22.23 -15.74 18.39
N LEU A 491 21.88 -15.88 19.67
CA LEU A 491 22.05 -14.79 20.63
C LEU A 491 23.54 -14.45 20.85
N ALA A 492 24.41 -15.45 20.85
CA ALA A 492 25.85 -15.26 20.90
C ALA A 492 26.35 -14.47 19.67
N ALA A 493 25.96 -14.88 18.46
CA ALA A 493 26.31 -14.17 17.22
C ALA A 493 25.77 -12.74 17.21
N TYR A 494 24.52 -12.53 17.67
CA TYR A 494 23.89 -11.22 17.68
C TYR A 494 24.53 -10.27 18.68
N THR A 495 24.89 -10.74 19.87
CA THR A 495 25.61 -9.95 20.88
C THR A 495 27.02 -9.59 20.39
N GLY A 496 27.72 -10.55 19.78
CA GLY A 496 29.04 -10.32 19.17
C GLY A 496 29.01 -9.24 18.09
N ASN A 497 28.04 -9.31 17.17
CA ASN A 497 27.88 -8.30 16.11
C ASN A 497 27.66 -6.89 16.65
N ARG A 498 26.87 -6.75 17.71
CA ARG A 498 26.64 -5.45 18.36
C ARG A 498 27.88 -4.94 19.07
N ALA A 499 28.65 -5.81 19.72
CA ALA A 499 29.90 -5.43 20.36
C ALA A 499 30.93 -4.95 19.34
N GLU A 500 31.14 -5.70 18.25
CA GLU A 500 32.06 -5.33 17.16
C GLU A 500 31.67 -3.99 16.52
N ALA A 501 30.38 -3.79 16.24
CA ALA A 501 29.89 -2.52 15.70
C ALA A 501 30.20 -1.32 16.61
N ASN A 502 30.08 -1.49 17.92
CA ASN A 502 30.38 -0.45 18.91
C ASN A 502 31.88 -0.22 19.07
N GLU A 503 32.70 -1.27 19.00
CA GLU A 503 34.16 -1.13 19.04
C GLU A 503 34.71 -0.40 17.81
N LEU A 504 34.21 -0.74 16.61
CA LEU A 504 34.61 -0.08 15.36
C LEU A 504 34.35 1.44 15.43
N ALA A 505 33.20 1.83 16.00
CA ALA A 505 32.84 3.22 16.18
C ALA A 505 33.78 3.99 17.11
N LEU A 506 34.29 3.34 18.16
CA LEU A 506 35.27 3.93 19.07
C LEU A 506 36.66 4.02 18.41
N GLY A 507 36.97 3.13 17.47
CA GLY A 507 38.19 3.20 16.65
C GLY A 507 38.21 4.39 15.69
N ASP A 508 37.03 4.80 15.20
CA ASP A 508 36.87 5.93 14.28
C ASP A 508 36.78 7.30 14.99
N ASP A 509 36.60 7.33 16.32
CA ASP A 509 36.52 8.57 17.12
C ASP A 509 37.91 8.99 17.64
N PRO A 510 38.48 10.13 17.19
CA PRO A 510 39.82 10.56 17.59
C PRO A 510 39.98 10.78 19.11
N VAL A 511 38.90 11.15 19.82
CA VAL A 511 38.90 11.33 21.27
C VAL A 511 38.88 9.97 21.96
N ALA A 512 38.07 9.03 21.50
CA ALA A 512 38.04 7.68 22.04
C ALA A 512 39.39 6.96 21.86
N VAL A 513 40.01 7.09 20.68
CA VAL A 513 41.37 6.58 20.41
C VAL A 513 42.39 7.20 21.36
N ALA A 514 42.34 8.51 21.57
CA ALA A 514 43.24 9.21 22.51
C ALA A 514 43.05 8.75 23.97
N VAL A 515 41.81 8.51 24.41
CA VAL A 515 41.51 8.00 25.75
C VAL A 515 41.94 6.55 25.93
N ARG A 516 41.71 5.66 24.95
CA ARG A 516 42.22 4.27 25.00
C ARG A 516 43.74 4.25 25.11
N SER A 517 44.42 5.08 24.31
CA SER A 517 45.88 5.22 24.36
C SER A 517 46.40 5.75 25.71
N LEU A 518 45.56 6.46 26.48
CA LEU A 518 45.90 6.93 27.83
C LEU A 518 45.69 5.84 28.89
N LEU A 519 44.67 4.98 28.74
CA LEU A 519 44.35 3.89 29.67
C LEU A 519 45.28 2.67 29.52
N GLU A 520 45.91 2.51 28.35
CA GLU A 520 46.90 1.46 28.07
C GLU A 520 48.34 1.84 28.51
N ARG A 521 48.52 3.05 29.05
CA ARG A 521 49.76 3.51 29.69
C ARG A 521 49.67 3.36 31.20
#